data_AF-A0A9E3XID8-F1
#
_entry.id   AF-A0A9E3XID8-F1
#
_cell.length_a   1.000
_cell.length_b   1.000
_cell.length_c   1.000
_cell.angle_alpha   90.00
_cell.angle_beta   90.00
_cell.angle_gamma   90.00
#
_symmetry.space_group_name_H-M   'P 1'
#
loop_
_entity.id
_entity.type
_entity.pdbx_description
1 polymer ?
#
loop_
_entity_poly.entity_id
_entity_poly.type
_entity_poly.pdbx_seq_one_letter_code
_entity_poly.pdbx_strand_id
1 'polypeptide(L)'
;YASIPHFPLSTVESHHGRLLAGTLRGRRVLVMQGRFHYYEGYSMQQLTFPVRVMHRLGIDTLLASNACGCVNPQYRAGELMIMEDHINLLGDNPLIGPNLDELGVRFPDMSAPYDRELIELASALALEHKVPVQKGVYVAVAGPNLETRAEYRFLRTIGADVVGMSTVPECIVARHMNMRVFGMSVITD
;
A
#
# COMPACT_ATOMS: atom_id res chain seq x y z
N TYR A 1 8.97 -9.44 14.08
CA TYR A 1 8.32 -10.39 13.17
C TYR A 1 8.77 -11.82 13.46
N ALA A 2 10.06 -12.07 13.68
CA ALA A 2 10.61 -13.40 13.97
C ALA A 2 9.87 -14.24 15.05
N SER A 3 9.23 -13.60 16.04
CA SER A 3 8.47 -14.29 17.09
C SER A 3 7.02 -14.64 16.72
N ILE A 4 6.54 -14.22 15.54
CA ILE A 4 5.17 -14.44 15.08
C ILE A 4 5.21 -15.55 14.01
N PRO A 5 4.53 -16.69 14.22
CA PRO A 5 4.53 -17.78 13.25
C PRO A 5 4.17 -17.31 11.84
N HIS A 6 4.90 -17.80 10.85
CA HIS A 6 4.70 -17.55 9.42
C HIS A 6 4.93 -16.11 8.94
N PHE A 7 5.29 -15.16 9.82
CA PHE A 7 5.67 -13.83 9.39
C PHE A 7 7.06 -13.85 8.71
N PRO A 8 7.19 -13.23 7.52
CA PRO A 8 8.49 -12.98 6.92
C PRO A 8 9.39 -12.06 7.77
N LEU A 9 10.66 -11.96 7.39
CA LEU A 9 11.62 -11.04 8.00
C LEU A 9 11.88 -9.86 7.06
N SER A 10 11.86 -8.64 7.58
CA SER A 10 12.26 -7.48 6.78
C SER A 10 13.77 -7.47 6.60
N THR A 11 14.26 -7.31 5.37
CA THR A 11 15.70 -7.28 5.06
C THR A 11 16.19 -5.91 4.58
N VAL A 12 15.27 -4.99 4.26
CA VAL A 12 15.57 -3.60 3.92
C VAL A 12 16.02 -2.82 5.16
N GLU A 13 17.09 -2.03 5.04
CA GLU A 13 17.83 -1.40 6.15
C GLU A 13 16.97 -0.57 7.11
N SER A 14 16.00 0.19 6.60
CA SER A 14 15.12 1.05 7.41
C SER A 14 13.91 0.30 8.02
N HIS A 15 13.74 -0.98 7.71
CA HIS A 15 12.58 -1.77 8.16
C HIS A 15 12.91 -2.58 9.41
N HIS A 16 12.50 -2.05 10.57
CA HIS A 16 12.78 -2.64 11.88
C HIS A 16 12.16 -4.03 12.12
N GLY A 17 11.15 -4.42 11.33
CA GLY A 17 10.56 -5.75 11.35
C GLY A 17 9.76 -6.04 12.62
N ARG A 18 8.94 -5.10 13.10
CA ARG A 18 8.16 -5.23 14.36
C ARG A 18 6.67 -5.01 14.13
N LEU A 19 5.85 -5.75 14.86
CA LEU A 19 4.41 -5.52 14.93
C LEU A 19 4.10 -4.85 16.27
N LEU A 20 3.64 -3.60 16.24
CA LEU A 20 3.38 -2.81 17.44
C LEU A 20 1.88 -2.76 17.71
N ALA A 21 1.45 -3.27 18.86
CA ALA A 21 0.07 -3.11 19.34
C ALA A 21 0.02 -1.96 20.33
N GLY A 22 -0.97 -1.06 20.19
CA GLY A 22 -1.07 0.08 21.08
C GLY A 22 -2.35 0.88 20.90
N THR A 23 -2.34 2.09 21.45
CA THR A 23 -3.44 3.05 21.35
C THR A 23 -2.92 4.36 20.77
N LEU A 24 -3.58 4.87 19.74
CA LEU A 24 -3.31 6.18 19.14
C LEU A 24 -4.58 7.03 19.23
N ARG A 25 -4.52 8.17 19.93
CA ARG A 25 -5.67 9.07 20.14
C ARG A 25 -6.94 8.33 20.62
N GLY A 26 -6.78 7.38 21.55
CA GLY A 26 -7.87 6.59 22.12
C GLY A 26 -8.38 5.44 21.24
N ARG A 27 -7.79 5.21 20.06
CA ARG A 27 -8.13 4.09 19.17
C ARG A 27 -7.07 3.00 19.27
N ARG A 28 -7.49 1.74 19.39
CA ARG A 28 -6.57 0.60 19.31
C ARG A 28 -6.04 0.49 17.88
N VAL A 29 -4.72 0.34 17.75
CA VAL A 29 -4.04 0.22 16.46
C VAL A 29 -3.04 -0.92 16.50
N LEU A 30 -2.81 -1.51 15.33
CA LEU A 30 -1.73 -2.44 15.07
C LEU A 30 -0.86 -1.86 13.96
N VAL A 31 0.42 -1.64 14.23
CA VAL A 31 1.34 -0.94 13.30
C VAL A 31 2.44 -1.89 12.87
N MET A 32 2.56 -2.08 11.56
CA MET A 32 3.73 -2.72 10.96
C MET A 32 4.86 -1.71 10.83
N GLN A 33 5.87 -1.84 11.69
CA GLN A 33 7.08 -1.02 11.62
C GLN A 33 8.08 -1.67 10.65
N GLY A 34 7.88 -1.39 9.37
CA GLY A 34 8.54 -2.04 8.24
C GLY A 34 7.61 -3.04 7.56
N ARG A 35 7.73 -3.14 6.24
CA ARG A 35 6.98 -4.09 5.39
C ARG A 35 7.91 -5.11 4.74
N PHE A 36 7.33 -5.94 3.90
CA PHE A 36 8.01 -6.90 3.03
C PHE A 36 7.80 -6.46 1.58
N HIS A 37 8.75 -6.76 0.70
CA HIS A 37 8.65 -6.44 -0.71
C HIS A 37 8.88 -7.66 -1.59
N TYR A 38 8.27 -7.62 -2.78
CA TYR A 38 8.36 -8.72 -3.74
C TYR A 38 9.79 -8.95 -4.21
N TYR A 39 10.56 -7.89 -4.43
CA TYR A 39 11.98 -7.98 -4.80
C TYR A 39 12.88 -8.62 -3.73
N GLU A 40 12.41 -8.78 -2.48
CA GLU A 40 13.15 -9.52 -1.43
C GLU A 40 13.04 -11.04 -1.64
N GLY A 41 12.29 -11.51 -2.64
CA GLY A 41 12.11 -12.93 -2.98
C GLY A 41 10.93 -13.60 -2.27
N TYR A 42 10.08 -12.83 -1.59
CA TYR A 42 8.87 -13.34 -0.95
C TYR A 42 7.74 -13.53 -1.95
N SER A 43 6.94 -14.58 -1.76
CA SER A 43 5.69 -14.77 -2.50
C SER A 43 4.65 -13.69 -2.15
N MET A 44 3.72 -13.41 -3.06
CA MET A 44 2.62 -12.47 -2.81
C MET A 44 1.77 -12.85 -1.58
N GLN A 45 1.64 -14.14 -1.28
CA GLN A 45 0.94 -14.63 -0.08
C GLN A 45 1.73 -14.31 1.19
N GLN A 46 3.06 -14.43 1.18
CA GLN A 46 3.91 -14.04 2.31
C GLN A 46 3.87 -12.53 2.57
N LEU A 47 3.93 -11.71 1.51
CA LEU A 47 3.85 -10.26 1.61
C LEU A 47 2.56 -9.80 2.30
N THR A 48 1.45 -10.43 1.95
CA THR A 48 0.10 -10.02 2.35
C THR A 48 -0.44 -10.76 3.57
N PHE A 49 0.27 -11.76 4.07
CA PHE A 49 -0.11 -12.52 5.27
C PHE A 49 -0.41 -11.61 6.48
N PRO A 50 0.37 -10.55 6.79
CA PRO A 50 0.07 -9.67 7.91
C PRO A 50 -1.29 -8.98 7.81
N VAL A 51 -1.75 -8.64 6.61
CA VAL A 51 -3.07 -8.00 6.39
C VAL A 51 -4.18 -8.97 6.79
N ARG A 52 -4.05 -10.26 6.44
CA ARG A 52 -5.00 -11.30 6.85
C ARG A 52 -5.02 -11.50 8.37
N VAL A 53 -3.86 -11.44 9.01
CA VAL A 53 -3.73 -11.51 10.47
C VAL A 53 -4.39 -10.32 11.14
N MET A 54 -4.14 -9.09 10.64
CA MET A 54 -4.79 -7.87 11.13
C MET A 54 -6.31 -7.96 11.02
N HIS A 55 -6.82 -8.41 9.87
CA HIS A 55 -8.25 -8.60 9.66
C HIS A 55 -8.85 -9.58 10.68
N ARG A 56 -8.20 -10.72 10.91
CA ARG A 56 -8.65 -11.72 11.91
C ARG A 56 -8.58 -11.22 13.35
N LEU A 57 -7.76 -10.22 13.63
CA LEU A 57 -7.73 -9.52 14.92
C LEU A 57 -8.81 -8.44 15.06
N GLY A 58 -9.67 -8.28 14.05
CA GLY A 58 -10.79 -7.34 14.06
C GLY A 58 -10.45 -5.95 13.52
N ILE A 59 -9.33 -5.79 12.80
CA ILE A 59 -9.04 -4.55 12.08
C ILE A 59 -9.90 -4.52 10.81
N ASP A 60 -10.66 -3.44 10.63
CA ASP A 60 -11.53 -3.21 9.47
C ASP A 60 -10.98 -2.16 8.49
N THR A 61 -9.94 -1.42 8.88
CA THR A 61 -9.39 -0.30 8.13
C THR A 61 -7.88 -0.44 8.03
N LEU A 62 -7.35 -0.51 6.80
CA LEU A 62 -5.93 -0.51 6.49
C LEU A 62 -5.48 0.90 6.11
N LEU A 63 -4.54 1.46 6.88
CA LEU A 63 -3.82 2.68 6.52
C LEU A 63 -2.45 2.28 5.97
N ALA A 64 -2.24 2.44 4.66
CA ALA A 64 -0.98 2.16 4.00
C ALA A 64 -0.20 3.46 3.75
N SER A 65 1.09 3.43 4.06
CA SER A 65 2.03 4.46 3.63
C SER A 65 3.14 3.85 2.78
N ASN A 66 3.78 4.63 1.91
CA ASN A 66 4.96 4.21 1.17
C ASN A 66 5.84 5.40 0.76
N ALA A 67 7.07 5.10 0.34
CA ALA A 67 7.91 6.01 -0.42
C ALA A 67 7.75 5.70 -1.92
N CYS A 68 7.85 6.72 -2.77
CA CYS A 68 7.64 6.60 -4.20
C CYS A 68 8.46 7.64 -4.99
N GLY A 69 8.78 7.30 -6.24
CA GLY A 69 9.34 8.23 -7.21
C GLY A 69 8.23 8.98 -7.96
N CYS A 70 8.52 10.23 -8.31
CA CYS A 70 7.61 11.13 -9.00
C CYS A 70 7.57 10.87 -10.51
N VAL A 71 6.36 10.70 -11.06
CA VAL A 71 6.13 10.56 -12.51
C VAL A 71 5.40 11.79 -13.06
N ASN A 72 4.51 12.38 -12.27
CA ASN A 72 3.79 13.60 -12.62
C ASN A 72 4.69 14.85 -12.47
N PRO A 73 5.01 15.58 -13.55
CA PRO A 73 5.94 16.72 -13.50
C PRO A 73 5.43 17.92 -12.69
N GLN A 74 4.16 17.90 -12.26
CA GLN A 74 3.60 18.94 -11.39
C GLN A 74 3.93 18.72 -9.92
N TYR A 75 4.34 17.52 -9.52
CA TYR A 75 4.65 17.18 -8.14
C TYR A 75 6.15 17.33 -7.85
N ARG A 76 6.50 17.41 -6.57
CA ARG A 76 7.89 17.57 -6.13
C ARG A 76 8.27 16.64 -4.99
N ALA A 77 9.55 16.31 -4.89
CA ALA A 77 10.09 15.60 -3.73
C ALA A 77 9.76 16.34 -2.41
N GLY A 78 9.38 15.57 -1.40
CA GLY A 78 8.89 16.05 -0.11
C GLY A 78 7.38 16.28 -0.05
N GLU A 79 6.68 16.25 -1.19
CA GLU A 79 5.21 16.32 -1.21
C GLU A 79 4.57 14.98 -0.81
N LEU A 80 3.35 15.07 -0.31
CA LEU A 80 2.50 13.93 0.03
C LEU A 80 1.46 13.74 -1.07
N MET A 81 1.16 12.49 -1.43
CA MET A 81 0.10 12.15 -2.35
C MET A 81 -0.87 11.16 -1.72
N ILE A 82 -2.14 11.53 -1.63
CA ILE A 82 -3.22 10.60 -1.31
C ILE A 82 -3.46 9.71 -2.53
N MET A 83 -3.48 8.39 -2.32
CA MET A 83 -3.74 7.42 -3.38
C MET A 83 -5.24 7.36 -3.67
N GLU A 84 -5.66 7.78 -4.86
CA GLU A 84 -7.05 7.66 -5.32
C GLU A 84 -7.30 6.36 -6.06
N ASP A 85 -6.28 5.86 -6.76
CA ASP A 85 -6.33 4.59 -7.48
C ASP A 85 -4.93 3.97 -7.63
N HIS A 86 -4.85 2.76 -8.20
CA HIS A 86 -3.58 2.14 -8.53
C HIS A 86 -3.56 1.39 -9.86
N ILE A 87 -2.33 1.17 -10.35
CA ILE A 87 -2.03 0.25 -11.45
C ILE A 87 -1.11 -0.85 -10.91
N ASN A 88 -1.46 -2.12 -11.12
CA ASN A 88 -0.63 -3.25 -10.72
C ASN A 88 0.24 -3.75 -11.90
N LEU A 89 1.53 -3.46 -11.88
CA LEU A 89 2.54 -3.97 -12.83
C LEU A 89 3.56 -4.91 -12.16
N LEU A 90 3.21 -5.53 -11.02
CA LEU A 90 4.10 -6.47 -10.33
C LEU A 90 4.30 -7.79 -11.08
N GLY A 91 3.44 -8.08 -12.08
CA GLY A 91 3.47 -9.33 -12.83
C GLY A 91 2.90 -10.54 -12.09
N ASP A 92 2.33 -10.33 -10.90
CA ASP A 92 1.73 -11.37 -10.06
C ASP A 92 0.57 -10.79 -9.21
N ASN A 93 -0.19 -11.64 -8.51
CA ASN A 93 -1.34 -11.26 -7.70
C ASN A 93 -1.50 -12.14 -6.45
N PRO A 94 -1.72 -11.54 -5.25
CA PRO A 94 -1.82 -12.28 -3.98
C PRO A 94 -3.05 -13.19 -3.84
N LEU A 95 -4.02 -13.09 -4.75
CA LEU A 95 -5.24 -13.91 -4.76
C LEU A 95 -5.18 -15.06 -5.77
N ILE A 96 -4.05 -15.24 -6.48
CA ILE A 96 -3.85 -16.42 -7.34
C ILE A 96 -3.78 -17.68 -6.47
N GLY A 97 -4.54 -18.71 -6.88
CA GLY A 97 -4.70 -19.96 -6.16
C GLY A 97 -6.17 -20.23 -5.80
N PRO A 98 -6.44 -21.24 -4.95
CA PRO A 98 -7.78 -21.49 -4.40
C PRO A 98 -8.27 -20.31 -3.55
N ASN A 99 -9.56 -19.96 -3.68
CA ASN A 99 -10.17 -18.94 -2.82
C ASN A 99 -10.53 -19.54 -1.45
N LEU A 100 -10.37 -18.75 -0.39
CA LEU A 100 -10.92 -19.06 0.92
C LEU A 100 -12.18 -18.21 1.12
N ASP A 101 -13.35 -18.81 0.92
CA ASP A 101 -14.65 -18.10 0.95
C ASP A 101 -14.92 -17.42 2.30
N GLU A 102 -14.32 -17.93 3.38
CA GLU A 102 -14.38 -17.32 4.72
C GLU A 102 -13.60 -15.99 4.85
N LEU A 103 -12.70 -15.69 3.92
CA LEU A 103 -11.95 -14.43 3.91
C LEU A 103 -12.57 -13.44 2.93
N GLY A 104 -13.13 -13.88 1.82
CA GLY A 104 -13.64 -12.99 0.80
C GLY A 104 -14.15 -13.69 -0.44
N VAL A 105 -14.80 -12.93 -1.32
CA VAL A 105 -15.34 -13.42 -2.58
C VAL A 105 -14.24 -13.82 -3.57
N ARG A 106 -14.55 -14.74 -4.48
CA ARG A 106 -13.61 -15.17 -5.53
C ARG A 106 -13.14 -14.03 -6.44
N PHE A 107 -14.02 -13.06 -6.70
CA PHE A 107 -13.78 -11.94 -7.60
C PHE A 107 -14.09 -10.63 -6.87
N PRO A 108 -13.14 -10.07 -6.11
CA PRO A 108 -13.36 -8.81 -5.40
C PRO A 108 -13.46 -7.65 -6.39
N ASP A 109 -14.41 -6.75 -6.14
CA ASP A 109 -14.53 -5.51 -6.91
C ASP A 109 -13.40 -4.53 -6.53
N MET A 110 -12.82 -3.90 -7.55
CA MET A 110 -11.74 -2.92 -7.44
C MET A 110 -12.13 -1.59 -8.08
N SER A 111 -13.43 -1.29 -8.24
CA SER A 111 -13.90 -0.02 -8.80
C SER A 111 -13.63 1.20 -7.89
N ALA A 112 -13.43 0.95 -6.59
CA ALA A 112 -13.05 1.93 -5.59
C ALA A 112 -12.17 1.26 -4.50
N PRO A 113 -10.90 0.95 -4.80
CA PRO A 113 -10.05 0.20 -3.89
C PRO A 113 -9.56 1.05 -2.72
N TYR A 114 -9.57 2.37 -2.87
CA TYR A 114 -9.32 3.33 -1.80
C TYR A 114 -10.65 3.99 -1.38
N ASP A 115 -10.88 4.05 -0.08
CA ASP A 115 -12.14 4.47 0.51
C ASP A 115 -12.34 5.98 0.34
N ARG A 116 -13.41 6.37 -0.37
CA ARG A 116 -13.70 7.76 -0.72
C ARG A 116 -13.91 8.66 0.50
N GLU A 117 -14.58 8.16 1.54
CA GLU A 117 -14.80 8.93 2.77
C GLU A 117 -13.48 9.17 3.52
N LEU A 118 -12.58 8.18 3.55
CA LEU A 118 -11.25 8.36 4.15
C LEU A 118 -10.40 9.36 3.35
N ILE A 119 -10.48 9.34 2.02
CA ILE A 119 -9.81 10.32 1.15
C ILE A 119 -10.35 11.73 1.40
N GLU A 120 -11.67 11.90 1.46
CA GLU A 120 -12.32 13.18 1.74
C GLU A 120 -11.93 13.71 3.12
N LEU A 121 -11.96 12.86 4.15
CA LEU A 121 -11.53 13.20 5.50
C LEU A 121 -10.08 13.64 5.54
N ALA A 122 -9.16 12.89 4.92
CA ALA A 122 -7.75 13.24 4.86
C ALA A 122 -7.52 14.56 4.11
N SER A 123 -8.28 14.81 3.03
CA SER A 123 -8.21 16.06 2.27
C SER A 123 -8.66 17.26 3.09
N ALA A 124 -9.75 17.12 3.85
CA ALA A 124 -10.25 18.16 4.73
C ALA A 124 -9.25 18.47 5.86
N LEU A 125 -8.66 17.44 6.48
CA LEU A 125 -7.63 17.61 7.51
C LEU A 125 -6.35 18.26 6.94
N ALA A 126 -5.93 17.88 5.74
CA ALA A 126 -4.78 18.50 5.08
C ALA A 126 -5.02 19.99 4.84
N LEU A 127 -6.22 20.37 4.39
CA LEU A 127 -6.61 21.77 4.23
C LEU A 127 -6.63 22.53 5.57
N GLU A 128 -7.25 21.96 6.60
CA GLU A 128 -7.32 22.53 7.95
C GLU A 128 -5.92 22.81 8.52
N HIS A 129 -5.01 21.85 8.37
CA HIS A 129 -3.64 21.95 8.85
C HIS A 129 -2.68 22.64 7.87
N LYS A 130 -3.17 23.14 6.73
CA LYS A 130 -2.37 23.78 5.68
C LYS A 130 -1.21 22.91 5.19
N VAL A 131 -1.43 21.60 5.14
CA VAL A 131 -0.49 20.62 4.59
C VAL A 131 -0.86 20.44 3.11
N PRO A 132 0.02 20.82 2.16
CA PRO A 132 -0.23 20.56 0.75
C PRO A 132 -0.21 19.05 0.50
N VAL A 133 -1.25 18.54 -0.13
CA VAL A 133 -1.37 17.14 -0.53
C VAL A 133 -1.83 17.06 -1.98
N GLN A 134 -1.21 16.17 -2.73
CA GLN A 134 -1.64 15.76 -4.06
C GLN A 134 -2.64 14.61 -3.94
N LYS A 135 -3.34 14.34 -5.05
CA LYS A 135 -4.16 13.14 -5.22
C LYS A 135 -3.85 12.53 -6.56
N GLY A 136 -3.67 11.22 -6.62
CA GLY A 136 -3.27 10.58 -7.87
C GLY A 136 -3.22 9.07 -7.85
N VAL A 137 -2.72 8.53 -8.96
CA VAL A 137 -2.62 7.10 -9.25
C VAL A 137 -1.23 6.58 -8.90
N TYR A 138 -1.17 5.58 -8.03
CA TYR A 138 0.07 4.87 -7.69
C TYR A 138 0.26 3.65 -8.60
N VAL A 139 1.41 3.52 -9.27
CA VAL A 139 1.77 2.29 -9.97
C VAL A 139 2.75 1.46 -9.16
N ALA A 140 2.43 0.18 -8.97
CA ALA A 140 3.34 -0.79 -8.36
C ALA A 140 4.14 -1.54 -9.43
N VAL A 141 5.46 -1.52 -9.33
CA VAL A 141 6.40 -2.32 -10.13
C VAL A 141 7.25 -3.22 -9.23
N ALA A 142 7.84 -4.28 -9.79
CA ALA A 142 8.53 -5.27 -8.98
C ALA A 142 9.83 -4.76 -8.32
N GLY A 143 10.59 -3.90 -9.01
CA GLY A 143 11.97 -3.58 -8.61
C GLY A 143 12.93 -4.76 -8.75
N PRO A 144 14.13 -4.73 -8.14
CA PRO A 144 14.66 -3.68 -7.26
C PRO A 144 15.39 -2.55 -7.99
N ASN A 145 15.67 -2.67 -9.29
CA ASN A 145 16.22 -1.56 -10.05
C ASN A 145 15.17 -0.43 -10.15
N LEU A 146 15.64 0.82 -10.10
CA LEU A 146 14.80 1.97 -10.45
C LEU A 146 14.46 1.94 -11.95
N GLU A 147 13.44 2.70 -12.31
CA GLU A 147 12.95 2.77 -13.67
C GLU A 147 13.91 3.53 -14.59
N THR A 148 14.01 3.10 -15.83
CA THR A 148 14.69 3.83 -16.88
C THR A 148 13.88 5.06 -17.31
N ARG A 149 14.54 6.02 -17.96
CA ARG A 149 13.86 7.19 -18.56
C ARG A 149 12.73 6.81 -19.53
N ALA A 150 12.84 5.67 -20.22
CA ALA A 150 11.81 5.19 -21.13
C ALA A 150 10.61 4.63 -20.36
N GLU A 151 10.86 3.87 -19.29
CA GLU A 151 9.82 3.35 -18.40
C GLU A 151 9.08 4.48 -17.69
N TYR A 152 9.75 5.52 -17.18
CA TYR A 152 9.05 6.70 -16.62
C TYR A 152 8.08 7.35 -17.62
N ARG A 153 8.49 7.50 -18.88
CA ARG A 153 7.60 8.03 -19.94
C ARG A 153 6.42 7.11 -20.21
N PHE A 154 6.65 5.80 -20.20
CA PHE A 154 5.59 4.80 -20.34
C PHE A 154 4.61 4.87 -19.16
N LEU A 155 5.10 4.83 -17.92
CA LEU A 155 4.29 4.91 -16.70
C LEU A 155 3.43 6.18 -16.68
N ARG A 156 4.00 7.32 -17.07
CA ARG A 156 3.24 8.56 -17.23
C ARG A 156 2.14 8.45 -18.28
N THR A 157 2.46 7.82 -19.42
CA THR A 157 1.53 7.68 -20.55
C THR A 157 0.34 6.79 -20.20
N ILE A 158 0.54 5.78 -19.35
CA ILE A 158 -0.55 4.92 -18.86
C ILE A 158 -1.31 5.52 -17.67
N GLY A 159 -0.97 6.76 -17.26
CA GLY A 159 -1.72 7.50 -16.24
C GLY A 159 -1.24 7.34 -14.80
N ALA A 160 0.00 6.88 -14.57
CA ALA A 160 0.57 6.89 -13.23
C ALA A 160 1.10 8.28 -12.85
N ASP A 161 0.85 8.70 -11.60
CA ASP A 161 1.38 9.93 -11.03
C ASP A 161 2.66 9.71 -10.22
N VAL A 162 2.73 8.56 -9.55
CA VAL A 162 3.90 8.12 -8.77
C VAL A 162 4.12 6.62 -8.96
N VAL A 163 5.37 6.18 -8.82
CA VAL A 163 5.76 4.76 -8.91
C VAL A 163 6.41 4.29 -7.63
N GLY A 164 6.10 3.06 -7.22
CA GLY A 164 6.83 2.40 -6.14
C GLY A 164 6.73 0.88 -6.24
N MET A 165 7.21 0.20 -5.20
CA MET A 165 7.46 -1.24 -5.24
C MET A 165 6.70 -2.02 -4.16
N SER A 166 5.53 -1.54 -3.73
CA SER A 166 4.79 -2.11 -2.60
C SER A 166 3.29 -1.76 -2.65
N THR A 167 2.58 -1.97 -1.54
CA THR A 167 1.26 -1.42 -1.22
C THR A 167 0.09 -2.03 -1.98
N VAL A 168 0.21 -2.21 -3.29
CA VAL A 168 -0.86 -2.75 -4.14
C VAL A 168 -1.26 -4.17 -3.72
N PRO A 169 -0.34 -5.11 -3.41
CA PRO A 169 -0.72 -6.43 -2.91
C PRO A 169 -1.52 -6.36 -1.59
N GLU A 170 -1.08 -5.53 -0.65
CA GLU A 170 -1.75 -5.33 0.63
C GLU A 170 -3.16 -4.74 0.45
N CYS A 171 -3.30 -3.76 -0.47
CA CYS A 171 -4.59 -3.18 -0.83
C CYS A 171 -5.54 -4.24 -1.42
N ILE A 172 -5.09 -5.04 -2.39
CA ILE A 172 -5.89 -6.10 -3.01
C ILE A 172 -6.39 -7.09 -1.95
N VAL A 173 -5.53 -7.53 -1.02
CA VAL A 173 -5.93 -8.47 0.04
C VAL A 173 -6.86 -7.83 1.07
N ALA A 174 -6.64 -6.56 1.42
CA ALA A 174 -7.55 -5.83 2.29
C ALA A 174 -8.96 -5.73 1.66
N ARG A 175 -9.05 -5.40 0.37
CA ARG A 175 -10.32 -5.33 -0.37
C ARG A 175 -10.99 -6.69 -0.55
N HIS A 176 -10.22 -7.76 -0.74
CA HIS A 176 -10.74 -9.14 -0.71
C HIS A 176 -11.51 -9.41 0.58
N MET A 177 -11.01 -8.93 1.72
CA MET A 177 -11.62 -9.07 3.04
C MET A 177 -12.57 -7.92 3.41
N ASN A 178 -13.02 -7.14 2.43
CA ASN A 178 -13.93 -6.01 2.59
C ASN A 178 -13.47 -4.94 3.61
N MET A 179 -12.16 -4.82 3.83
CA MET A 179 -11.58 -3.77 4.67
C MET A 179 -11.59 -2.43 3.93
N ARG A 180 -11.79 -1.33 4.66
CA ARG A 180 -11.56 0.02 4.15
C ARG A 180 -10.06 0.24 3.96
N VAL A 181 -9.65 0.93 2.91
CA VAL A 181 -8.23 1.18 2.63
C VAL A 181 -8.02 2.67 2.40
N PHE A 182 -6.99 3.22 3.02
CA PHE A 182 -6.47 4.56 2.73
C PHE A 182 -4.98 4.45 2.46
N GLY A 183 -4.51 5.12 1.40
CA GLY A 183 -3.11 5.10 0.98
C GLY A 183 -2.50 6.50 0.94
N MET A 184 -1.29 6.64 1.46
CA MET A 184 -0.51 7.87 1.39
C MET A 184 0.92 7.59 0.92
N SER A 185 1.32 8.23 -0.16
CA SER A 185 2.66 8.17 -0.71
C SER A 185 3.46 9.41 -0.32
N VAL A 186 4.71 9.21 0.08
CA VAL A 186 5.71 10.27 0.24
C VAL A 186 6.58 10.28 -1.01
N ILE A 187 6.61 11.41 -1.72
CA ILE A 187 7.42 11.56 -2.93
C ILE A 187 8.86 11.81 -2.50
N THR A 188 9.77 10.90 -2.82
CA THR A 188 11.16 10.96 -2.38
C THR A 188 12.12 11.51 -3.43
N ASP A 189 11.77 11.41 -4.70
CA ASP A 189 12.60 11.73 -5.87
C ASP A 189 11.76 12.09 -7.08
#